data_AF-A0A9E4C5I7-F1
#
_entry.id   AF-A0A9E4C5I7-F1
#
_cell.length_a   1.000
_cell.length_b   1.000
_cell.length_c   1.000
_cell.angle_alpha   90.00
_cell.angle_beta   90.00
_cell.angle_gamma   90.00
#
_symmetry.space_group_name_H-M   'P 1'
#
loop_
_entity.id
_entity.type
_entity.pdbx_description
1 polymer ?
#
loop_
_entity_poly.entity_id
_entity_poly.type
_entity_poly.pdbx_seq_one_letter_code
_entity_poly.pdbx_strand_id
1 'polypeptide(L)'
;MSLLLDFVEFGMQPAEAVIAPRFATDHHEDSFDPNPVREQTFIQAGSLAISSAVDAEVRDELTRRGHQVEARNGPIATPVMLWADADTYYAAGDPAAGRHAAGLDDGV
;
A
#
# COMPACT_ATOMS: atom_id res chain seq x y z
N MET A 1 0.24 1.35 4.67
CA MET A 1 -1.15 1.33 5.18
C MET A 1 -1.93 2.47 4.50
N SER A 2 -2.10 2.40 3.17
CA SER A 2 -2.76 3.47 2.38
C SER A 2 -4.16 3.06 1.91
N LEU A 3 -4.34 1.81 1.47
CA LEU A 3 -5.60 1.30 0.89
C LEU A 3 -6.86 1.62 1.72
N LEU A 4 -6.78 1.51 3.05
CA LEU A 4 -7.92 1.79 3.93
C LEU A 4 -8.23 3.29 3.98
N LEU A 5 -7.21 4.15 3.99
CA LEU A 5 -7.38 5.60 3.97
C LEU A 5 -7.92 6.05 2.61
N ASP A 6 -7.37 5.51 1.53
CA ASP A 6 -7.82 5.77 0.15
C ASP A 6 -9.35 5.54 0.05
N PHE A 7 -9.84 4.42 0.60
CA PHE A 7 -11.26 4.10 0.59
C PHE A 7 -12.11 4.88 1.61
N VAL A 8 -11.74 4.86 2.90
CA VAL A 8 -12.59 5.39 3.99
C VAL A 8 -12.48 6.90 4.13
N GLU A 9 -11.26 7.43 4.09
CA GLU A 9 -11.02 8.86 4.33
C GLU A 9 -11.18 9.67 3.05
N PHE A 10 -10.61 9.17 1.94
CA PHE A 10 -10.60 9.88 0.66
C PHE A 10 -11.74 9.47 -0.28
N GLY A 11 -12.57 8.49 0.10
CA GLY A 11 -13.77 8.11 -0.65
C GLY A 11 -13.52 7.46 -2.01
N MET A 12 -12.29 6.97 -2.27
CA MET A 12 -11.96 6.29 -3.52
C MET A 12 -12.76 4.99 -3.62
N GLN A 13 -13.24 4.66 -4.82
CA GLN A 13 -13.88 3.36 -5.05
C GLN A 13 -12.85 2.22 -5.01
N PRO A 14 -13.25 0.96 -4.74
CA PRO A 14 -12.31 -0.16 -4.62
C PRO A 14 -11.32 -0.28 -5.79
N ALA A 15 -11.78 -0.08 -7.02
CA ALA A 15 -10.94 -0.13 -8.22
C ALA A 15 -9.87 0.98 -8.29
N GLU A 16 -10.17 2.15 -7.73
CA GLU A 16 -9.24 3.29 -7.67
C GLU A 16 -8.24 3.10 -6.51
N ALA A 17 -8.74 2.70 -5.33
CA ALA A 17 -7.94 2.52 -4.13
C ALA A 17 -6.87 1.41 -4.27
N VAL A 18 -7.14 0.36 -5.06
CA VAL A 18 -6.14 -0.71 -5.29
C VAL A 18 -5.00 -0.26 -6.20
N ILE A 19 -5.21 0.70 -7.11
CA ILE A 19 -4.18 1.18 -8.04
C ILE A 19 -3.47 2.47 -7.57
N ALA A 20 -3.95 3.10 -6.51
CA ALA A 20 -3.38 4.33 -5.98
C ALA A 20 -1.88 4.16 -5.65
N PRO A 21 -1.00 5.14 -5.96
CA PRO A 21 0.42 5.11 -5.61
C PRO A 21 0.65 4.92 -4.11
N ARG A 22 1.64 4.09 -3.74
CA ARG A 22 1.86 3.66 -2.36
C ARG A 22 3.23 4.02 -1.83
N PHE A 23 3.37 3.90 -0.52
CA PHE A 23 4.63 3.94 0.19
C PHE A 23 4.65 2.92 1.33
N ALA A 24 5.86 2.57 1.76
CA ALA A 24 6.15 1.71 2.90
C ALA A 24 7.35 2.27 3.66
N THR A 25 7.45 1.92 4.95
CA THR A 25 8.55 2.31 5.82
C THR A 25 8.98 1.10 6.61
N ASP A 26 10.29 0.94 6.76
CA ASP A 26 10.91 -0.02 7.67
C ASP A 26 11.26 0.66 9.00
N HIS A 27 10.59 1.77 9.35
CA HIS A 27 10.69 2.43 10.64
C HIS A 27 9.85 1.69 11.69
N HIS A 28 10.11 0.40 11.83
CA HIS A 28 9.51 -0.49 12.81
C HIS A 28 10.47 -1.64 13.09
N GLU A 29 10.08 -2.49 14.02
CA GLU A 29 10.83 -3.72 14.28
C GLU A 29 10.42 -4.81 13.29
N ASP A 30 11.37 -5.67 12.91
CA ASP A 30 11.14 -6.76 11.96
C ASP A 30 10.32 -7.89 12.61
N SER A 31 9.14 -8.16 12.04
CA SER A 31 8.28 -9.28 12.48
C SER A 31 8.81 -10.65 12.11
N PHE A 32 9.79 -10.73 11.19
CA PHE A 32 10.40 -11.97 10.74
C PHE A 32 11.72 -12.28 11.46
N ASP A 33 12.27 -11.33 12.20
CA ASP A 33 13.42 -11.57 13.07
C ASP A 33 12.94 -12.20 14.40
N PRO A 34 13.31 -13.46 14.70
CA PRO A 34 12.84 -14.16 15.89
C PRO A 34 13.52 -13.71 17.19
N ASN A 35 14.44 -12.74 17.16
CA ASN A 35 15.14 -12.28 18.35
C ASN A 35 14.13 -11.77 19.41
N PRO A 36 14.17 -12.32 20.65
CA PRO A 36 13.23 -11.95 21.69
C PRO A 36 13.45 -10.53 22.23
N VAL A 37 14.63 -9.91 21.99
CA VAL A 37 14.91 -8.52 22.37
C VAL A 37 14.48 -7.61 21.24
N ARG A 38 13.29 -7.02 21.40
CA ARG A 38 12.58 -6.33 20.32
C ARG A 38 13.31 -5.12 19.75
N GLU A 39 14.00 -4.39 20.60
CA GLU A 39 14.77 -3.21 20.24
C GLU A 39 15.94 -3.54 19.31
N GLN A 40 16.46 -4.78 19.35
CA GLN A 40 17.54 -5.24 18.48
C GLN A 40 17.06 -5.60 17.06
N THR A 41 15.76 -5.59 16.85
CA THR A 41 15.10 -5.97 15.60
C THR A 41 14.55 -4.75 14.87
N PHE A 42 14.74 -3.57 15.42
CA PHE A 42 14.46 -2.31 14.73
C PHE A 42 15.24 -2.22 13.41
N ILE A 43 14.53 -2.00 12.30
CA ILE A 43 15.13 -2.09 10.96
C ILE A 43 15.84 -0.78 10.60
N GLN A 44 15.09 0.28 10.28
CA GLN A 44 15.70 1.53 9.81
C GLN A 44 14.83 2.76 10.05
N ALA A 45 15.29 3.62 10.96
CA ALA A 45 14.66 4.90 11.23
C ALA A 45 14.61 5.80 9.99
N GLY A 46 13.45 6.36 9.71
CA GLY A 46 13.25 7.34 8.65
C GLY A 46 13.25 6.78 7.22
N SER A 47 13.34 5.45 7.05
CA SER A 47 13.20 4.80 5.75
C SER A 47 11.84 5.09 5.11
N LEU A 48 11.83 5.35 3.80
CA LEU A 48 10.60 5.57 3.04
C LEU A 48 10.76 5.05 1.61
N ALA A 49 10.25 3.85 1.35
CA ALA A 49 10.06 3.36 -0.01
C ALA A 49 8.77 3.96 -0.57
N ILE A 50 8.82 4.67 -1.68
CA ILE A 50 7.68 5.37 -2.27
C ILE A 50 7.58 5.10 -3.78
N SER A 51 6.36 5.01 -4.29
CA SER A 51 6.12 4.83 -5.72
C SER A 51 6.76 5.97 -6.53
N SER A 52 7.44 5.60 -7.60
CA SER A 52 8.00 6.54 -8.60
C SER A 52 6.94 7.38 -9.33
N ALA A 53 5.68 6.92 -9.32
CA ALA A 53 4.55 7.68 -9.85
C ALA A 53 4.17 8.90 -8.99
N VAL A 54 4.68 8.98 -7.75
CA VAL A 54 4.57 10.21 -6.95
C VAL A 54 5.54 11.25 -7.51
N ASP A 55 5.07 12.48 -7.66
CA ASP A 55 5.84 13.59 -8.23
C ASP A 55 7.22 13.73 -7.59
N ALA A 56 8.23 14.01 -8.43
CA ALA A 56 9.61 14.14 -7.98
C ALA A 56 9.75 15.24 -6.92
N GLU A 57 9.05 16.37 -7.08
CA GLU A 57 9.05 17.47 -6.11
C GLU A 57 8.58 17.02 -4.72
N VAL A 58 7.56 16.15 -4.65
CA VAL A 58 7.08 15.59 -3.37
C VAL A 58 8.14 14.69 -2.75
N ARG A 59 8.82 13.85 -3.55
CA ARG A 59 9.89 12.96 -3.06
C ARG A 59 11.12 13.74 -2.57
N ASP A 60 11.49 14.79 -3.28
CA ASP A 60 12.60 15.69 -2.90
C ASP A 60 12.26 16.45 -1.62
N GLU A 61 11.03 16.94 -1.50
CA GLU A 61 10.52 17.61 -0.31
C GLU A 61 10.54 16.69 0.93
N LEU A 62 10.13 15.42 0.78
CA LEU A 62 10.21 14.42 1.84
C LEU A 62 11.67 14.16 2.26
N THR A 63 12.59 14.09 1.29
CA THR A 63 14.03 13.95 1.56
C THR A 63 14.55 15.14 2.36
N ARG A 64 14.16 16.37 1.97
CA ARG A 64 14.52 17.62 2.67
C ARG A 64 14.00 17.67 4.09
N ARG A 65 12.87 17.00 4.39
CA ARG A 65 12.31 16.86 5.74
C ARG A 65 13.02 15.77 6.58
N GLY A 66 13.98 15.06 6.02
CA GLY A 66 14.80 14.07 6.71
C GLY A 66 14.43 12.61 6.44
N HIS A 67 13.51 12.33 5.51
CA HIS A 67 13.22 10.95 5.11
C HIS A 67 14.35 10.39 4.25
N GLN A 68 14.65 9.10 4.42
CA GLN A 68 15.53 8.34 3.53
C GLN A 68 14.68 7.74 2.42
N VAL A 69 14.49 8.52 1.35
CA VAL A 69 13.53 8.21 0.28
C VAL A 69 14.15 7.27 -0.76
N GLU A 70 13.49 6.14 -1.00
CA GLU A 70 13.77 5.21 -2.10
C GLU A 70 12.60 5.21 -3.09
N ALA A 71 12.82 5.65 -4.33
CA ALA A 71 11.79 5.62 -5.36
C ALA A 71 11.71 4.24 -6.04
N ARG A 72 10.52 3.63 -6.08
CA ARG A 72 10.30 2.30 -6.66
C ARG A 72 9.43 2.36 -7.93
N ASN A 73 9.88 1.67 -8.97
CA ASN A 73 9.14 1.54 -10.24
C ASN A 73 8.12 0.38 -10.24
N GLY A 74 8.21 -0.55 -9.28
CA GLY A 74 7.31 -1.69 -9.14
C GLY A 74 6.26 -1.52 -8.03
N PRO A 75 5.34 -2.49 -7.89
CA PRO A 75 4.32 -2.47 -6.85
C PRO A 75 4.94 -2.41 -5.45
N ILE A 76 4.38 -1.56 -4.58
CA ILE A 76 4.64 -1.58 -3.14
C ILE A 76 3.42 -2.23 -2.48
N ALA A 77 3.62 -3.45 -2.00
CA ALA A 77 2.55 -4.41 -1.64
C ALA A 77 1.67 -4.81 -2.85
N THR A 78 0.68 -5.67 -2.60
CA THR A 78 -0.14 -6.31 -3.66
C THR A 78 -1.62 -6.40 -3.23
N PRO A 79 -2.37 -5.28 -3.27
CA PRO A 79 -3.71 -5.20 -2.68
C PRO A 79 -4.78 -5.97 -3.46
N VAL A 80 -5.76 -6.43 -2.70
CA VAL A 80 -7.09 -6.83 -3.18
C VAL A 80 -8.11 -6.22 -2.22
N MET A 81 -9.22 -5.73 -2.74
CA MET A 81 -10.32 -5.19 -1.96
C MET A 81 -11.63 -5.86 -2.37
N LEU A 82 -12.37 -6.31 -1.36
CA LEU A 82 -13.77 -6.70 -1.47
C LEU A 82 -14.57 -5.76 -0.58
N TRP A 83 -15.66 -5.21 -1.11
CA TRP A 83 -16.55 -4.35 -0.35
C TRP A 83 -18.01 -4.71 -0.65
N ALA A 84 -18.83 -4.78 0.38
CA ALA A 84 -20.25 -5.03 0.28
C ALA A 84 -21.02 -3.78 0.71
N ASP A 85 -21.88 -3.29 -0.18
CA ASP A 85 -22.78 -2.17 0.04
C ASP A 85 -24.21 -2.64 -0.21
N ALA A 86 -24.90 -2.98 0.87
CA ALA A 86 -26.20 -3.67 0.81
C ALA A 86 -26.13 -4.91 -0.12
N ASP A 87 -26.88 -4.90 -1.22
CA ASP A 87 -26.96 -6.00 -2.18
C ASP A 87 -25.90 -5.89 -3.31
N THR A 88 -25.04 -4.88 -3.26
CA THR A 88 -23.98 -4.68 -4.26
C THR A 88 -22.62 -5.10 -3.69
N TYR A 89 -21.91 -5.94 -4.44
CA TYR A 89 -20.55 -6.38 -4.09
C TYR A 89 -19.55 -5.82 -5.09
N TYR A 90 -18.50 -5.20 -4.57
CA TYR A 90 -17.39 -4.66 -5.33
C TYR A 90 -16.15 -5.53 -5.09
N ALA A 91 -15.44 -5.84 -6.16
CA ALA A 91 -14.22 -6.63 -6.14
C ALA A 91 -13.17 -5.97 -7.02
N ALA A 92 -11.99 -5.70 -6.45
CA ALA A 92 -10.89 -5.09 -7.18
C ALA A 92 -9.54 -5.68 -6.74
N GLY A 93 -8.65 -5.90 -7.69
CA GLY A 93 -7.24 -6.21 -7.46
C GLY A 93 -6.38 -5.33 -8.34
N ASP A 94 -5.18 -5.00 -7.87
CA ASP A 94 -4.20 -4.24 -8.67
C ASP A 94 -3.64 -5.11 -9.82
N PRO A 95 -3.96 -4.78 -11.09
CA PRO A 95 -3.48 -5.55 -12.23
C PRO A 95 -1.97 -5.44 -12.44
N ALA A 96 -1.33 -4.32 -12.06
CA ALA A 96 0.13 -4.16 -12.18
C ALA A 96 0.88 -5.06 -11.18
N ALA A 97 0.22 -5.44 -10.09
CA ALA A 97 0.68 -6.44 -9.12
C ALA A 97 0.22 -7.88 -9.43
N GLY A 98 -0.40 -8.11 -10.60
CA GLY A 98 -0.97 -9.41 -10.98
C GLY A 98 -2.04 -9.90 -10.03
N ARG A 99 -2.81 -8.99 -9.42
CA ARG A 99 -3.93 -9.32 -8.55
C ARG A 99 -5.24 -9.19 -9.33
N HIS A 100 -6.12 -10.19 -9.19
CA HIS A 100 -7.42 -10.23 -9.83
C HIS A 100 -8.49 -10.54 -8.79
N ALA A 101 -9.66 -9.91 -8.93
CA ALA A 101 -10.85 -10.19 -8.13
C ALA A 101 -12.07 -10.11 -9.04
N ALA A 102 -13.00 -11.04 -8.89
CA ALA A 102 -14.21 -11.10 -9.70
C ALA A 102 -15.37 -11.63 -8.87
N GLY A 103 -16.59 -11.18 -9.19
CA GLY A 103 -17.81 -11.80 -8.70
C GLY A 103 -18.04 -13.14 -9.40
N LEU A 104 -18.68 -14.05 -8.68
CA LEU A 104 -19.24 -15.28 -9.25
C LEU A 104 -20.75 -15.08 -9.40
N ASP A 105 -21.29 -15.58 -10.50
CA ASP A 105 -22.75 -15.67 -10.68
C ASP A 105 -23.18 -17.09 -10.32
N ASP A 106 -24.34 -17.25 -9.69
CA ASP A 106 -24.83 -18.55 -9.21
C ASP A 106 -25.33 -19.46 -10.36
N GLY A 107 -25.26 -18.99 -11.60
CA GLY A 107 -25.43 -19.81 -12.81
C GLY A 107 -26.82 -20.41 -13.01
N VAL A 108 -27.88 -19.74 -12.52
CA VAL A 108 -29.28 -20.12 -12.77
C VAL A 108 -29.80 -19.51 -14.06
#